data_AF-A0A1V6F4E9-F1
#
_entry.id   AF-A0A1V6F4E9-F1
#
_cell.length_a   1.000
_cell.length_b   1.000
_cell.length_c   1.000
_cell.angle_alpha   90.00
_cell.angle_beta   90.00
_cell.angle_gamma   90.00
#
_symmetry.space_group_name_H-M   'P 1'
#
loop_
_entity.id
_entity.type
_entity.pdbx_description
1 polymer ?
#
loop_
_entity_poly.entity_id
_entity_poly.type
_entity_poly.pdbx_seq_one_letter_code
_entity_poly.pdbx_strand_id
1 'polypeptide(L)'
;MDKRISRALGTVGLIIVAGLPAMAAGSASAPIAIGSVESLQRIGLDPAYPLNGYYVLTQDIDASETAQWNNGAGFLPIGTAPSFGTPMDVTDEESPDSGGKDLFFNGWFDGQGYRIRGLYINRPENHGVGLFHTLAATAVVVNVGIEGGSITGAHYVGGLAGGNWSESVSACYSTAAVSGLSRIGSLIGINRGFIDACYATGPVQGDHFIGGLVGRNYKGVIQECYAAGPVSGNGWVGGLTGNAVEAEAIACFWDVTTSGTTFSAGGTGEPTERLLLPGTYTASGWDFTAIWDIARGKGYPRLKSLWK
;
A
#
# COMPACT_ATOMS: atom_id res chain seq x y z
N MET A 1 21.74 46.56 16.01
CA MET A 1 22.65 45.46 16.36
C MET A 1 21.80 44.35 16.97
N ASP A 2 21.24 43.44 16.16
CA ASP A 2 21.90 42.24 15.59
C ASP A 2 21.97 41.14 16.68
N LYS A 3 21.38 39.92 16.58
CA LYS A 3 21.18 39.03 15.44
C LYS A 3 19.89 38.23 15.56
N ARG A 4 19.22 38.09 14.41
CA ARG A 4 18.08 37.21 14.17
C ARG A 4 18.51 35.74 14.19
N ILE A 5 17.57 34.93 14.64
CA ILE A 5 17.43 33.49 14.49
C ILE A 5 17.85 33.08 13.07
N SER A 6 18.96 32.34 12.96
CA SER A 6 19.35 31.59 11.77
C SER A 6 20.13 30.35 12.21
N ARG A 7 19.94 29.24 11.46
CA ARG A 7 20.43 27.85 11.66
C ARG A 7 19.37 26.96 12.31
N ALA A 8 18.86 25.90 11.67
CA ALA A 8 19.23 25.28 10.42
C ALA A 8 17.97 24.67 9.77
N LEU A 9 17.57 25.21 8.61
CA LEU A 9 16.92 24.38 7.60
C LEU A 9 18.04 23.49 7.06
N GLY A 10 18.23 22.36 7.74
CA GLY A 10 18.99 21.26 7.17
C GLY A 10 18.24 20.84 5.92
N THR A 11 18.90 21.00 4.77
CA THR A 11 18.56 20.39 3.49
C THR A 11 18.13 18.95 3.75
N VAL A 12 16.83 18.69 3.77
CA VAL A 12 16.33 17.33 3.55
C VAL A 12 16.76 17.03 2.13
N GLY A 13 17.75 16.16 2.01
CA GLY A 13 18.22 15.69 0.72
C GLY A 13 17.00 15.21 -0.04
N LEU A 14 16.71 15.88 -1.15
CA LEU A 14 15.86 15.37 -2.20
C LEU A 14 16.44 14.00 -2.56
N ILE A 15 15.84 12.92 -2.05
CA ILE A 15 16.09 11.59 -2.63
C ILE A 15 15.39 11.67 -3.97
N ILE A 16 16.17 12.08 -4.97
CA ILE A 16 15.81 11.97 -6.37
C ILE A 16 15.52 10.49 -6.58
N VAL A 17 14.26 10.13 -6.82
CA VAL A 17 13.93 8.84 -7.45
C VAL A 17 14.35 8.95 -8.91
N ALA A 18 15.67 8.91 -9.13
CA ALA A 18 16.26 8.72 -10.44
C ALA A 18 16.26 7.22 -10.71
N GLY A 19 15.24 6.77 -11.43
CA GLY A 19 15.18 5.43 -11.99
C GLY A 19 14.65 4.38 -11.02
N LEU A 20 13.99 3.38 -11.60
CA LEU A 20 13.80 2.07 -10.99
C LEU A 20 15.03 1.74 -10.14
N PRO A 21 14.89 1.21 -8.90
CA PRO A 21 16.00 0.53 -8.27
C PRO A 21 16.49 -0.48 -9.30
N ALA A 22 17.69 -0.25 -9.83
CA ALA A 22 18.31 -1.19 -10.73
C ALA A 22 18.36 -2.49 -9.92
N MET A 23 17.64 -3.52 -10.38
CA MET A 23 17.84 -4.88 -9.90
C MET A 23 19.34 -5.04 -9.70
N ALA A 24 19.78 -5.41 -8.50
CA ALA A 24 21.18 -5.77 -8.33
C ALA A 24 21.47 -6.80 -9.42
N ALA A 25 22.27 -6.42 -10.40
CA ALA A 25 22.36 -7.03 -11.73
C ALA A 25 23.08 -8.39 -11.71
N GLY A 26 22.91 -9.15 -10.63
CA GLY A 26 23.68 -10.34 -10.29
C GLY A 26 22.91 -11.67 -10.28
N SER A 27 21.58 -11.71 -10.46
CA SER A 27 20.87 -13.00 -10.61
C SER A 27 19.46 -12.93 -11.22
N ALA A 28 19.22 -12.07 -12.21
CA ALA A 28 17.87 -11.92 -12.78
C ALA A 28 17.38 -13.22 -13.44
N SER A 29 16.49 -13.94 -12.75
CA SER A 29 15.58 -14.90 -13.36
C SER A 29 14.69 -14.16 -14.36
N ALA A 30 14.32 -14.84 -15.46
CA ALA A 30 13.40 -14.26 -16.43
C ALA A 30 12.06 -13.92 -15.75
N PRO A 31 11.39 -12.82 -16.14
CA PRO A 31 10.11 -12.43 -15.55
C PRO A 31 9.07 -13.54 -15.72
N ILE A 32 8.36 -13.82 -14.63
CA ILE A 32 7.21 -14.73 -14.60
C ILE A 32 5.97 -13.91 -14.94
N ALA A 33 5.38 -14.19 -16.11
CA ALA A 33 4.18 -13.51 -16.57
C ALA A 33 2.96 -13.92 -15.74
N ILE A 34 2.22 -12.92 -15.25
CA ILE A 34 0.93 -13.08 -14.60
C ILE A 34 -0.13 -12.49 -15.53
N GLY A 35 -0.98 -13.37 -16.06
CA GLY A 35 -2.01 -13.01 -17.05
C GLY A 35 -3.42 -13.34 -16.59
N SER A 36 -3.60 -14.00 -15.45
CA SER A 36 -4.91 -14.37 -14.93
C SER A 36 -4.91 -14.42 -13.42
N VAL A 37 -6.08 -14.40 -12.80
CA VAL A 37 -6.21 -14.48 -11.35
C VAL A 37 -5.72 -15.82 -10.80
N GLU A 38 -5.80 -16.91 -11.57
CA GLU A 38 -5.24 -18.22 -11.20
C GLU A 38 -3.70 -18.19 -11.22
N SER A 39 -3.10 -17.58 -12.24
CA SER A 39 -1.64 -17.41 -12.26
C SER A 39 -1.14 -16.53 -11.11
N LEU A 40 -1.94 -15.52 -10.72
CA LEU A 40 -1.67 -14.67 -9.56
C LEU A 40 -1.74 -15.48 -8.25
N GLN A 41 -2.73 -16.35 -8.11
CA GLN A 41 -2.91 -17.20 -6.92
C GLN A 41 -1.77 -18.21 -6.73
N ARG A 42 -1.09 -18.62 -7.80
CA ARG A 42 0.02 -19.60 -7.74
C ARG A 42 1.25 -19.07 -7.00
N ILE A 43 1.41 -17.75 -6.86
CA ILE A 43 2.58 -17.15 -6.21
C ILE A 43 2.70 -17.64 -4.75
N GLY A 44 3.76 -18.38 -4.48
CA GLY A 44 4.03 -19.03 -3.19
C GLY A 44 3.32 -20.35 -2.95
N LEU A 45 2.42 -20.78 -3.85
CA LEU A 45 1.72 -22.06 -3.79
C LEU A 45 2.24 -23.09 -4.80
N ASP A 46 2.99 -22.63 -5.80
CA ASP A 46 3.56 -23.45 -6.86
C ASP A 46 5.10 -23.24 -6.92
N PRO A 47 5.91 -24.31 -6.96
CA PRO A 47 7.37 -24.17 -7.10
C PRO A 47 7.83 -23.38 -8.33
N ALA A 48 7.02 -23.31 -9.39
CA ALA A 48 7.30 -22.47 -10.58
C ALA A 48 6.99 -20.98 -10.35
N TYR A 49 6.32 -20.63 -9.25
CA TYR A 49 5.94 -19.28 -8.85
C TYR A 49 6.44 -19.03 -7.41
N PRO A 50 7.76 -18.99 -7.18
CA PRO A 50 8.31 -18.83 -5.83
C PRO A 50 8.12 -17.41 -5.27
N LEU A 51 8.07 -17.26 -3.95
CA LEU A 51 7.85 -15.95 -3.30
C LEU A 51 8.96 -14.92 -3.55
N ASN A 52 10.15 -15.35 -3.97
CA ASN A 52 11.29 -14.52 -4.36
C ASN A 52 11.40 -14.30 -5.88
N GLY A 53 10.36 -14.63 -6.65
CA GLY A 53 10.34 -14.46 -8.10
C GLY A 53 10.26 -13.00 -8.56
N TYR A 54 10.56 -12.77 -9.85
CA TYR A 54 10.27 -11.51 -10.53
C TYR A 54 9.00 -11.68 -11.36
N TYR A 55 7.95 -10.96 -10.99
CA TYR A 55 6.61 -11.05 -11.57
C TYR A 55 6.26 -9.78 -12.34
N VAL A 56 5.62 -9.98 -13.48
CA VAL A 56 5.06 -8.88 -14.26
C VAL A 56 3.63 -9.18 -14.68
N LEU A 57 2.72 -8.22 -14.46
CA LEU A 57 1.39 -8.32 -15.05
C LEU A 57 1.48 -8.15 -16.57
N THR A 58 0.66 -8.90 -17.29
CA THR A 58 0.62 -8.88 -18.76
C THR A 58 -0.68 -8.35 -19.34
N GLN A 59 -1.71 -8.22 -18.50
CA GLN A 59 -3.01 -7.64 -18.82
C GLN A 59 -3.74 -7.26 -17.52
N ASP A 60 -4.83 -6.50 -17.65
CA ASP A 60 -5.77 -6.33 -16.55
C ASP A 60 -6.32 -7.70 -16.12
N ILE A 61 -6.41 -7.92 -14.81
CA ILE A 61 -6.95 -9.13 -14.21
C ILE A 61 -8.32 -8.82 -13.63
N ASP A 62 -9.36 -9.51 -14.11
CA ASP A 62 -10.64 -9.59 -13.41
C ASP A 62 -10.53 -10.65 -12.32
N ALA A 63 -10.55 -10.23 -11.05
CA ALA A 63 -10.49 -11.08 -9.87
C ALA A 63 -11.86 -11.21 -9.18
N SER A 64 -12.96 -10.78 -9.81
CA SER A 64 -14.30 -10.84 -9.20
C SER A 64 -14.76 -12.27 -8.91
N GLU A 65 -14.27 -13.25 -9.68
CA GLU A 65 -14.58 -14.67 -9.46
C GLU A 65 -14.02 -15.20 -8.13
N THR A 66 -13.02 -14.54 -7.54
CA THR A 66 -12.45 -14.99 -6.27
C THR A 66 -13.49 -15.01 -5.17
N ALA A 67 -14.60 -14.28 -5.29
CA ALA A 67 -15.74 -14.33 -4.37
C ALA A 67 -16.33 -15.74 -4.20
N GLN A 68 -16.16 -16.64 -5.16
CA GLN A 68 -16.62 -18.03 -5.08
C GLN A 68 -15.52 -19.01 -4.66
N TRP A 69 -14.29 -18.55 -4.51
CA TRP A 69 -13.15 -19.39 -4.17
C TRP A 69 -13.13 -19.73 -2.68
N ASN A 70 -12.49 -20.85 -2.35
CA ASN A 70 -12.23 -21.26 -0.97
C ASN A 70 -13.49 -21.26 -0.09
N ASN A 71 -14.60 -21.82 -0.60
CA ASN A 71 -15.91 -21.84 0.07
C ASN A 71 -16.42 -20.43 0.45
N GLY A 72 -16.16 -19.43 -0.40
CA GLY A 72 -16.55 -18.05 -0.18
C GLY A 72 -15.57 -17.24 0.68
N ALA A 73 -14.42 -17.81 1.08
CA ALA A 73 -13.38 -17.08 1.79
C ALA A 73 -12.56 -16.15 0.88
N GLY A 74 -12.70 -16.26 -0.44
CA GLY A 74 -12.00 -15.40 -1.38
C GLY A 74 -10.62 -15.89 -1.78
N PHE A 75 -9.85 -15.00 -2.38
CA PHE A 75 -8.44 -15.20 -2.72
C PHE A 75 -7.62 -15.54 -1.46
N LEU A 76 -6.57 -16.36 -1.60
CA LEU A 76 -5.59 -16.61 -0.54
C LEU A 76 -4.48 -15.56 -0.67
N PRO A 77 -4.27 -14.67 0.33
CA PRO A 77 -3.20 -13.68 0.27
C PRO A 77 -1.84 -14.29 -0.09
N ILE A 78 -1.09 -13.65 -0.98
CA ILE A 78 0.23 -14.11 -1.41
C ILE A 78 1.20 -14.09 -0.23
N GLY A 79 1.94 -15.18 -0.02
CA GLY A 79 2.79 -15.33 1.17
C GLY A 79 2.05 -15.84 2.41
N THR A 80 0.94 -16.57 2.22
CA THR A 80 0.30 -17.35 3.28
C THR A 80 0.84 -18.78 3.24
N ALA A 81 1.45 -19.27 4.32
CA ALA A 81 1.91 -20.65 4.39
C ALA A 81 0.76 -21.61 4.77
N PRO A 82 0.50 -22.68 3.99
CA PRO A 82 -0.58 -23.63 4.28
C PRO A 82 -0.32 -24.54 5.50
N SER A 83 0.89 -24.52 6.08
CA SER A 83 1.32 -25.49 7.11
C SER A 83 1.35 -24.95 8.55
N PHE A 84 0.99 -23.69 8.79
CA PHE A 84 0.93 -23.15 10.15
C PHE A 84 -0.52 -23.00 10.58
N GLY A 85 -0.97 -23.91 11.45
CA GLY A 85 -2.32 -23.99 12.03
C GLY A 85 -2.64 -22.86 13.03
N THR A 86 -1.95 -21.73 12.93
CA THR A 86 -2.23 -20.50 13.66
C THR A 86 -1.94 -19.35 12.71
N PRO A 87 -2.81 -18.33 12.59
CA PRO A 87 -2.44 -17.08 11.95
C PRO A 87 -1.09 -16.67 12.52
N MET A 88 -0.11 -16.38 11.67
CA MET A 88 1.12 -15.76 12.13
C MET A 88 0.68 -14.40 12.67
N ASP A 89 0.42 -14.35 13.98
CA ASP A 89 0.21 -13.13 14.72
C ASP A 89 1.57 -12.45 14.64
N VAL A 90 1.76 -11.66 13.58
CA VAL A 90 2.85 -10.71 13.50
C VAL A 90 2.50 -9.70 14.58
N THR A 91 2.74 -10.07 15.84
CA THR A 91 2.69 -9.14 16.95
C THR A 91 3.61 -8.00 16.57
N ASP A 92 3.28 -6.77 16.95
CA ASP A 92 4.02 -5.58 16.52
C ASP A 92 5.52 -5.59 16.89
N GLU A 93 6.03 -6.65 17.54
CA GLU A 93 7.40 -6.81 18.00
C GLU A 93 8.26 -7.75 17.12
N GLU A 94 7.68 -8.69 16.36
CA GLU A 94 8.48 -9.62 15.55
C GLU A 94 8.56 -9.16 14.08
N SER A 95 9.77 -8.77 13.66
CA SER A 95 10.08 -8.55 12.24
C SER A 95 10.02 -9.89 11.49
N PRO A 96 9.49 -9.97 10.25
CA PRO A 96 9.63 -11.15 9.40
C PRO A 96 11.10 -11.58 9.18
N ASP A 97 12.06 -10.70 9.45
CA ASP A 97 13.50 -10.96 9.33
C ASP A 97 14.05 -11.94 10.40
N SER A 98 13.34 -12.21 11.51
CA SER A 98 13.82 -13.11 12.57
C SER A 98 13.57 -14.60 12.31
N GLY A 99 13.37 -15.00 11.04
CA GLY A 99 13.34 -16.42 10.63
C GLY A 99 12.20 -16.82 9.70
N GLY A 100 11.31 -15.89 9.32
CA GLY A 100 10.13 -16.13 8.48
C GLY A 100 10.24 -15.62 7.04
N LYS A 101 11.42 -15.18 6.59
CA LYS A 101 11.61 -14.53 5.27
C LYS A 101 11.17 -15.36 4.06
N ASP A 102 11.17 -16.69 4.17
CA ASP A 102 10.77 -17.60 3.10
C ASP A 102 9.25 -17.86 3.07
N LEU A 103 8.51 -17.34 4.07
CA LEU A 103 7.05 -17.48 4.17
C LEU A 103 6.31 -16.31 3.53
N PHE A 104 6.96 -15.15 3.41
CA PHE A 104 6.38 -13.91 2.92
C PHE A 104 6.91 -13.55 1.53
N PHE A 105 6.17 -12.70 0.82
CA PHE A 105 6.63 -12.23 -0.48
C PHE A 105 7.89 -11.39 -0.30
N ASN A 106 8.97 -11.81 -0.95
CA ASN A 106 10.30 -11.21 -0.83
C ASN A 106 10.97 -11.02 -2.22
N GLY A 107 10.16 -11.09 -3.29
CA GLY A 107 10.54 -10.90 -4.68
C GLY A 107 10.11 -9.55 -5.25
N TRP A 108 10.04 -9.46 -6.58
CA TRP A 108 9.67 -8.25 -7.31
C TRP A 108 8.32 -8.43 -7.99
N PHE A 109 7.41 -7.47 -7.86
CA PHE A 109 6.12 -7.47 -8.52
C PHE A 109 5.87 -6.13 -9.23
N ASP A 110 5.87 -6.16 -10.57
CA ASP A 110 5.59 -4.99 -11.40
C ASP A 110 4.24 -5.14 -12.11
N GLY A 111 3.28 -4.27 -11.80
CA GLY A 111 1.99 -4.28 -12.48
C GLY A 111 2.04 -3.77 -13.92
N GLN A 112 3.16 -3.18 -14.38
CA GLN A 112 3.41 -2.70 -15.74
C GLN A 112 2.38 -1.71 -16.32
N GLY A 113 1.49 -1.21 -15.48
CA GLY A 113 0.36 -0.36 -15.89
C GLY A 113 -1.00 -1.05 -15.87
N TYR A 114 -1.08 -2.36 -15.59
CA TYR A 114 -2.32 -3.12 -15.52
C TYR A 114 -2.94 -3.11 -14.12
N ARG A 115 -4.24 -3.45 -14.04
CA ARG A 115 -4.98 -3.50 -12.77
C ARG A 115 -5.45 -4.89 -12.40
N ILE A 116 -5.65 -5.08 -11.10
CA ILE A 116 -6.39 -6.20 -10.53
C ILE A 116 -7.73 -5.65 -10.08
N ARG A 117 -8.82 -6.09 -10.71
CA ARG A 117 -10.17 -5.57 -10.50
C ARG A 117 -11.02 -6.53 -9.69
N GLY A 118 -11.83 -5.99 -8.77
CA GLY A 118 -12.86 -6.78 -8.09
C GLY A 118 -12.31 -7.84 -7.13
N LEU A 119 -11.06 -7.71 -6.66
CA LEU A 119 -10.44 -8.66 -5.74
C LEU A 119 -11.32 -8.86 -4.49
N TYR A 120 -11.72 -10.10 -4.22
CA TYR A 120 -12.49 -10.46 -3.05
C TYR A 120 -11.70 -11.35 -2.10
N ILE A 121 -11.61 -10.94 -0.83
CA ILE A 121 -11.04 -11.69 0.28
C ILE A 121 -11.94 -11.52 1.50
N ASN A 122 -12.45 -12.62 2.08
CA ASN A 122 -13.32 -12.57 3.25
C ASN A 122 -12.81 -13.55 4.32
N ARG A 123 -11.92 -13.02 5.18
CA ARG A 123 -11.19 -13.80 6.18
C ARG A 123 -11.24 -13.08 7.53
N PRO A 124 -12.43 -12.86 8.11
CA PRO A 124 -12.65 -11.94 9.24
C PRO A 124 -11.88 -12.32 10.50
N GLU A 125 -11.45 -13.58 10.64
CA GLU A 125 -10.67 -14.09 11.77
C GLU A 125 -9.15 -14.14 11.49
N ASN A 126 -8.70 -13.82 10.29
CA ASN A 126 -7.29 -13.89 9.91
C ASN A 126 -6.61 -12.52 9.97
N HIS A 127 -5.35 -12.52 10.39
CA HIS A 127 -4.48 -11.36 10.33
C HIS A 127 -3.72 -11.32 8.99
N GLY A 128 -3.17 -10.16 8.63
CA GLY A 128 -2.30 -10.04 7.45
C GLY A 128 -3.07 -10.24 6.15
N VAL A 129 -4.14 -9.48 5.95
CA VAL A 129 -5.07 -9.68 4.83
C VAL A 129 -4.94 -8.56 3.80
N GLY A 130 -4.64 -8.95 2.56
CA GLY A 130 -4.55 -8.10 1.37
C GLY A 130 -4.21 -8.94 0.15
N LEU A 131 -3.89 -8.33 -1.00
CA LEU A 131 -3.32 -9.09 -2.13
C LEU A 131 -2.09 -9.89 -1.67
N PHE A 132 -1.18 -9.21 -0.96
CA PHE A 132 -0.08 -9.82 -0.23
C PHE A 132 -0.44 -9.94 1.25
N HIS A 133 -0.05 -11.04 1.88
CA HIS A 133 -0.12 -11.15 3.33
C HIS A 133 0.83 -10.11 3.96
N THR A 134 2.13 -10.29 3.69
CA THR A 134 3.21 -9.42 4.16
C THR A 134 4.23 -9.27 3.04
N LEU A 135 4.74 -8.05 2.88
CA LEU A 135 5.90 -7.75 2.06
C LEU A 135 7.14 -7.74 2.95
N ALA A 136 8.08 -8.66 2.72
CA ALA A 136 9.33 -8.77 3.47
C ALA A 136 10.38 -7.75 3.02
N ALA A 137 11.49 -7.63 3.77
CA ALA A 137 12.50 -6.59 3.59
C ALA A 137 13.06 -6.42 2.17
N THR A 138 13.17 -7.50 1.39
CA THR A 138 13.69 -7.45 0.01
C THR A 138 12.61 -7.31 -1.05
N ALA A 139 11.33 -7.25 -0.65
CA ALA A 139 10.25 -7.13 -1.61
C ALA A 139 10.31 -5.77 -2.31
N VAL A 140 9.96 -5.77 -3.60
CA VAL A 140 9.72 -4.55 -4.37
C VAL A 140 8.40 -4.68 -5.09
N VAL A 141 7.47 -3.78 -4.81
CA VAL A 141 6.14 -3.75 -5.44
C VAL A 141 5.93 -2.42 -6.12
N VAL A 142 5.71 -2.45 -7.43
CA VAL A 142 5.64 -1.25 -8.25
C VAL A 142 4.49 -1.30 -9.26
N ASN A 143 3.86 -0.16 -9.53
CA ASN A 143 2.81 -0.03 -10.55
C ASN A 143 1.61 -0.98 -10.35
N VAL A 144 1.18 -1.22 -9.12
CA VAL A 144 0.04 -2.11 -8.82
C VAL A 144 -1.21 -1.30 -8.50
N GLY A 145 -2.26 -1.47 -9.29
CA GLY A 145 -3.59 -0.91 -9.02
C GLY A 145 -4.60 -1.98 -8.61
N ILE A 146 -5.15 -1.87 -7.40
CA ILE A 146 -6.32 -2.65 -6.95
C ILE A 146 -7.57 -1.80 -7.16
N GLU A 147 -8.45 -2.23 -8.06
CA GLU A 147 -9.63 -1.48 -8.48
C GLU A 147 -10.94 -2.16 -8.02
N GLY A 148 -11.64 -1.53 -7.08
CA GLY A 148 -12.85 -2.10 -6.47
C GLY A 148 -12.58 -3.40 -5.73
N GLY A 149 -13.64 -4.18 -5.47
CA GLY A 149 -13.55 -5.38 -4.65
C GLY A 149 -13.75 -5.12 -3.15
N SER A 150 -13.64 -6.18 -2.37
CA SER A 150 -13.91 -6.18 -0.92
C SER A 150 -12.91 -7.07 -0.20
N ILE A 151 -12.22 -6.51 0.79
CA ILE A 151 -11.18 -7.18 1.55
C ILE A 151 -11.52 -7.08 3.04
N THR A 152 -11.75 -8.22 3.68
CA THR A 152 -12.14 -8.34 5.08
C THR A 152 -11.15 -9.21 5.84
N GLY A 153 -10.62 -8.69 6.95
CA GLY A 153 -9.70 -9.40 7.86
C GLY A 153 -9.89 -9.01 9.33
N ALA A 154 -9.08 -9.57 10.23
CA ALA A 154 -9.07 -9.21 11.65
C ALA A 154 -8.10 -8.06 11.95
N HIS A 155 -6.79 -8.30 11.81
CA HIS A 155 -5.75 -7.31 12.08
C HIS A 155 -4.80 -7.20 10.89
N TYR A 156 -4.21 -6.02 10.69
CA TYR A 156 -3.30 -5.78 9.56
C TYR A 156 -3.99 -6.06 8.23
N VAL A 157 -4.93 -5.18 7.86
CA VAL A 157 -5.72 -5.35 6.64
C VAL A 157 -5.47 -4.18 5.71
N GLY A 158 -5.12 -4.49 4.47
CA GLY A 158 -4.88 -3.51 3.42
C GLY A 158 -5.28 -4.03 2.05
N GLY A 159 -5.60 -3.14 1.12
CA GLY A 159 -5.92 -3.52 -0.26
C GLY A 159 -4.75 -4.21 -0.96
N LEU A 160 -3.55 -3.63 -0.82
CA LEU A 160 -2.33 -4.17 -1.40
C LEU A 160 -1.68 -5.21 -0.48
N ALA A 161 -1.49 -4.88 0.80
CA ALA A 161 -0.90 -5.82 1.75
C ALA A 161 -1.41 -5.64 3.17
N GLY A 162 -1.44 -6.73 3.93
CA GLY A 162 -1.68 -6.66 5.37
C GLY A 162 -0.57 -5.90 6.10
N GLY A 163 0.69 -6.21 5.77
CA GLY A 163 1.84 -5.53 6.35
C GLY A 163 3.01 -5.30 5.38
N ASN A 164 3.77 -4.23 5.63
CA ASN A 164 4.89 -3.81 4.81
C ASN A 164 6.18 -3.62 5.63
N TRP A 165 7.18 -4.46 5.37
CA TRP A 165 8.57 -4.32 5.82
C TRP A 165 9.54 -4.07 4.66
N SER A 166 9.00 -3.88 3.46
CA SER A 166 9.76 -3.96 2.22
C SER A 166 10.70 -2.81 1.96
N GLU A 167 11.62 -3.04 1.03
CA GLU A 167 12.50 -2.03 0.45
C GLU A 167 11.67 -0.93 -0.24
N SER A 168 10.64 -1.29 -1.01
CA SER A 168 9.82 -0.30 -1.70
C SER A 168 8.43 -0.81 -2.09
N VAL A 169 7.43 -0.01 -1.75
CA VAL A 169 6.11 0.01 -2.39
C VAL A 169 5.97 1.35 -3.11
N SER A 170 5.96 1.35 -4.44
CA SER A 170 5.96 2.58 -5.23
C SER A 170 4.92 2.60 -6.35
N ALA A 171 4.34 3.77 -6.63
CA ALA A 171 3.35 3.94 -7.70
C ALA A 171 2.21 2.91 -7.64
N CYS A 172 1.69 2.66 -6.44
CA CYS A 172 0.61 1.70 -6.20
C CYS A 172 -0.67 2.40 -5.70
N TYR A 173 -1.83 1.79 -5.93
CA TYR A 173 -3.07 2.28 -5.36
C TYR A 173 -4.10 1.21 -5.04
N SER A 174 -5.06 1.60 -4.21
CA SER A 174 -6.24 0.80 -3.89
C SER A 174 -7.52 1.65 -3.88
N THR A 175 -8.57 1.14 -4.52
CA THR A 175 -9.95 1.65 -4.40
C THR A 175 -10.91 0.63 -3.79
N ALA A 176 -10.39 -0.51 -3.33
CA ALA A 176 -11.15 -1.58 -2.70
C ALA A 176 -11.79 -1.13 -1.38
N ALA A 177 -12.96 -1.69 -1.06
CA ALA A 177 -13.52 -1.59 0.28
C ALA A 177 -12.72 -2.47 1.24
N VAL A 178 -12.21 -1.91 2.34
CA VAL A 178 -11.39 -2.63 3.30
C VAL A 178 -12.04 -2.59 4.68
N SER A 179 -12.23 -3.75 5.30
CA SER A 179 -12.81 -3.86 6.63
C SER A 179 -12.02 -4.79 7.56
N GLY A 180 -12.02 -4.47 8.85
CA GLY A 180 -11.49 -5.37 9.88
C GLY A 180 -11.58 -4.81 11.29
N LEU A 181 -10.79 -5.33 12.22
CA LEU A 181 -10.81 -4.91 13.63
C LEU A 181 -9.74 -3.85 13.91
N SER A 182 -8.47 -4.12 13.62
CA SER A 182 -7.39 -3.19 13.98
C SER A 182 -6.26 -3.07 12.96
N ARG A 183 -5.70 -1.86 12.82
CA ARG A 183 -4.62 -1.52 11.89
C ARG A 183 -5.09 -1.78 10.46
N ILE A 184 -6.09 -1.00 10.06
CA ILE A 184 -6.77 -1.11 8.77
C ILE A 184 -6.43 0.12 7.94
N GLY A 185 -5.87 -0.10 6.76
CA GLY A 185 -5.63 0.94 5.76
C GLY A 185 -6.23 0.54 4.43
N SER A 186 -6.63 1.50 3.58
CA SER A 186 -7.13 1.12 2.25
C SER A 186 -6.03 0.51 1.38
N LEU A 187 -4.75 0.89 1.58
CA LEU A 187 -3.60 0.32 0.87
C LEU A 187 -2.83 -0.71 1.72
N ILE A 188 -2.38 -0.33 2.92
CA ILE A 188 -1.55 -1.16 3.80
C ILE A 188 -2.12 -1.15 5.23
N GLY A 189 -2.20 -2.31 5.88
CA GLY A 189 -2.61 -2.37 7.29
C GLY A 189 -1.57 -1.78 8.25
N ILE A 190 -0.36 -2.34 8.25
CA ILE A 190 0.80 -1.84 9.01
C ILE A 190 2.00 -1.55 8.12
N ASN A 191 2.62 -0.39 8.30
CA ASN A 191 3.84 0.00 7.59
C ASN A 191 5.03 0.11 8.54
N ARG A 192 6.13 -0.55 8.19
CA ARG A 192 7.48 -0.35 8.73
C ARG A 192 8.54 -0.17 7.63
N GLY A 193 8.15 -0.36 6.36
CA GLY A 193 9.00 -0.13 5.19
C GLY A 193 8.80 1.26 4.58
N PHE A 194 9.12 1.35 3.29
CA PHE A 194 8.99 2.57 2.50
C PHE A 194 7.78 2.50 1.55
N ILE A 195 6.94 3.54 1.58
CA ILE A 195 5.81 3.73 0.66
C ILE A 195 6.00 5.07 -0.04
N ASP A 196 6.04 5.06 -1.36
CA ASP A 196 6.31 6.24 -2.19
C ASP A 196 5.31 6.36 -3.34
N ALA A 197 4.90 7.60 -3.65
CA ALA A 197 4.02 7.88 -4.77
C ALA A 197 2.77 6.97 -4.84
N CYS A 198 2.12 6.70 -3.70
CA CYS A 198 0.97 5.81 -3.62
C CYS A 198 -0.32 6.55 -3.27
N TYR A 199 -1.48 5.96 -3.58
CA TYR A 199 -2.74 6.55 -3.15
C TYR A 199 -3.82 5.54 -2.78
N ALA A 200 -4.80 6.00 -2.01
CA ALA A 200 -5.99 5.20 -1.77
C ALA A 200 -7.27 6.03 -1.69
N THR A 201 -8.34 5.49 -2.26
CA THR A 201 -9.65 6.15 -2.30
C THR A 201 -10.80 5.22 -1.91
N GLY A 202 -10.50 3.98 -1.55
CA GLY A 202 -11.50 3.01 -1.11
C GLY A 202 -12.02 3.31 0.30
N PRO A 203 -13.27 2.92 0.63
CA PRO A 203 -13.80 3.07 1.97
C PRO A 203 -13.09 2.13 2.96
N VAL A 204 -12.80 2.63 4.15
CA VAL A 204 -12.16 1.85 5.22
C VAL A 204 -13.04 1.81 6.46
N GLN A 205 -13.27 0.62 7.00
CA GLN A 205 -14.00 0.42 8.24
C GLN A 205 -13.22 -0.45 9.22
N GLY A 206 -13.14 -0.05 10.48
CA GLY A 206 -12.72 -0.96 11.53
C GLY A 206 -12.93 -0.42 12.94
N ASP A 207 -12.19 -0.93 13.91
CA ASP A 207 -12.34 -0.54 15.32
C ASP A 207 -11.21 0.37 15.80
N HIS A 208 -9.94 -0.08 15.72
CA HIS A 208 -8.77 0.67 16.23
C HIS A 208 -7.65 0.86 15.20
N PHE A 209 -7.01 2.04 15.16
CA PHE A 209 -5.93 2.36 14.22
C PHE A 209 -6.36 2.24 12.76
N ILE A 210 -7.28 3.12 12.36
CA ILE A 210 -7.86 3.14 11.02
C ILE A 210 -7.26 4.32 10.27
N GLY A 211 -6.70 4.08 9.09
CA GLY A 211 -6.12 5.11 8.24
C GLY A 211 -6.68 5.05 6.82
N GLY A 212 -6.82 6.20 6.16
CA GLY A 212 -7.26 6.22 4.77
C GLY A 212 -6.26 5.55 3.82
N LEU A 213 -4.95 5.64 4.09
CA LEU A 213 -3.90 4.95 3.34
C LEU A 213 -3.31 3.79 4.14
N VAL A 214 -2.86 4.07 5.37
CA VAL A 214 -2.12 3.13 6.23
C VAL A 214 -2.78 3.07 7.61
N GLY A 215 -3.14 1.89 8.11
CA GLY A 215 -3.72 1.78 9.46
C GLY A 215 -2.78 2.25 10.55
N ARG A 216 -1.57 1.68 10.60
CA ARG A 216 -0.49 2.05 11.53
C ARG A 216 0.84 2.20 10.81
N ASN A 217 1.51 3.32 11.01
CA ASN A 217 2.89 3.54 10.56
C ASN A 217 3.84 3.46 11.77
N TYR A 218 4.77 2.50 11.77
CA TYR A 218 5.67 2.24 12.88
C TYR A 218 7.09 2.12 12.34
N LYS A 219 7.97 3.08 12.62
CA LYS A 219 9.34 3.14 12.06
C LYS A 219 9.42 3.15 10.53
N GLY A 220 8.28 3.34 9.86
CA GLY A 220 8.18 3.41 8.41
C GLY A 220 8.11 4.84 7.89
N VAL A 221 8.33 4.98 6.58
CA VAL A 221 8.27 6.26 5.88
C VAL A 221 7.20 6.18 4.80
N ILE A 222 6.33 7.19 4.78
CA ILE A 222 5.31 7.38 3.74
C ILE A 222 5.62 8.70 3.05
N GLN A 223 5.82 8.67 1.73
CA GLN A 223 6.27 9.83 0.96
C GLN A 223 5.41 10.04 -0.30
N GLU A 224 5.08 11.30 -0.59
CA GLU A 224 4.33 11.69 -1.80
C GLU A 224 3.04 10.87 -2.00
N CYS A 225 2.34 10.56 -0.91
CA CYS A 225 1.12 9.77 -0.96
C CYS A 225 -0.14 10.59 -0.68
N TYR A 226 -1.30 10.07 -1.09
CA TYR A 226 -2.56 10.67 -0.65
C TYR A 226 -3.68 9.67 -0.34
N ALA A 227 -4.62 10.09 0.52
CA ALA A 227 -5.85 9.37 0.82
C ALA A 227 -7.08 10.26 0.60
N ALA A 228 -8.13 9.71 -0.03
CA ALA A 228 -9.37 10.44 -0.28
C ALA A 228 -10.65 9.60 -0.09
N GLY A 229 -10.53 8.38 0.47
CA GLY A 229 -11.67 7.53 0.80
C GLY A 229 -12.25 7.84 2.19
N PRO A 230 -13.52 7.54 2.44
CA PRO A 230 -14.11 7.67 3.77
C PRO A 230 -13.50 6.65 4.74
N VAL A 231 -13.27 7.08 5.98
CA VAL A 231 -12.76 6.24 7.07
C VAL A 231 -13.75 6.22 8.22
N SER A 232 -13.98 5.05 8.81
CA SER A 232 -14.88 4.89 9.95
C SER A 232 -14.30 3.90 10.97
N GLY A 233 -14.38 4.27 12.24
CA GLY A 233 -14.03 3.40 13.36
C GLY A 233 -14.22 4.07 14.71
N ASN A 234 -13.96 3.33 15.79
CA ASN A 234 -14.25 3.78 17.16
C ASN A 234 -13.04 4.35 17.90
N GLY A 235 -11.83 3.92 17.52
CA GLY A 235 -10.56 4.32 18.14
C GLY A 235 -9.84 5.43 17.37
N TRP A 236 -8.52 5.33 17.25
CA TRP A 236 -7.72 6.28 16.47
C TRP A 236 -8.02 6.15 14.97
N VAL A 237 -8.77 7.11 14.43
CA VAL A 237 -9.16 7.19 13.02
C VAL A 237 -8.48 8.40 12.37
N GLY A 238 -7.61 8.14 11.40
CA GLY A 238 -6.83 9.15 10.70
C GLY A 238 -7.13 9.21 9.20
N GLY A 239 -7.15 10.42 8.63
CA GLY A 239 -7.39 10.60 7.20
C GLY A 239 -6.32 9.96 6.31
N LEU A 240 -5.04 10.03 6.69
CA LEU A 240 -3.95 9.29 6.04
C LEU A 240 -3.56 8.06 6.85
N THR A 241 -3.24 8.27 8.14
CA THR A 241 -2.72 7.26 9.05
C THR A 241 -3.41 7.31 10.40
N GLY A 242 -3.89 6.17 10.92
CA GLY A 242 -4.56 6.10 12.22
C GLY A 242 -3.61 6.30 13.40
N ASN A 243 -2.43 5.67 13.37
CA ASN A 243 -1.39 5.83 14.39
C ASN A 243 0.01 5.87 13.76
N ALA A 244 0.88 6.73 14.30
CA ALA A 244 2.27 6.87 13.88
C ALA A 244 3.19 6.80 15.11
N VAL A 245 4.24 5.98 15.05
CA VAL A 245 5.24 5.83 16.13
C VAL A 245 6.63 5.75 15.51
N GLU A 246 7.51 6.67 15.89
CA GLU A 246 8.88 6.77 15.32
C GLU A 246 8.88 6.79 13.78
N ALA A 247 7.85 7.38 13.18
CA ALA A 247 7.54 7.24 11.76
C ALA A 247 7.36 8.60 11.07
N GLU A 248 7.52 8.63 9.76
CA GLU A 248 7.49 9.87 8.97
C GLU A 248 6.40 9.84 7.88
N ALA A 249 5.81 11.01 7.63
CA ALA A 249 4.90 11.26 6.52
C ALA A 249 5.36 12.55 5.81
N ILE A 250 5.94 12.41 4.61
CA ILE A 250 6.61 13.48 3.88
C ILE A 250 5.81 13.82 2.63
N ALA A 251 5.43 15.09 2.46
CA ALA A 251 4.65 15.53 1.30
C ALA A 251 3.37 14.70 1.06
N CYS A 252 2.76 14.19 2.14
CA CYS A 252 1.58 13.35 2.08
C CYS A 252 0.32 14.15 2.42
N PHE A 253 -0.79 13.82 1.75
CA PHE A 253 -2.04 14.57 1.88
C PHE A 253 -3.23 13.65 2.18
N TRP A 254 -4.26 14.19 2.82
CA TRP A 254 -5.53 13.49 2.95
C TRP A 254 -6.71 14.46 2.86
N ASP A 255 -7.82 13.95 2.33
CA ASP A 255 -9.01 14.77 2.11
C ASP A 255 -9.86 14.86 3.38
N VAL A 256 -9.91 16.05 3.99
CA VAL A 256 -10.69 16.29 5.22
C VAL A 256 -12.21 16.29 4.97
N THR A 257 -12.62 16.48 3.72
CA THR A 257 -14.03 16.56 3.32
C THR A 257 -14.61 15.18 3.07
N THR A 258 -13.85 14.28 2.43
CA THR A 258 -14.33 12.93 2.11
C THR A 258 -14.01 11.88 3.16
N SER A 259 -12.93 12.07 3.94
CA SER A 259 -12.51 11.09 4.93
C SER A 259 -13.49 10.92 6.10
N GLY A 260 -14.27 11.95 6.42
CA GLY A 260 -15.17 11.94 7.58
C GLY A 260 -14.45 12.10 8.93
N THR A 261 -13.15 12.45 8.92
CA THR A 261 -12.36 12.78 10.11
C THR A 261 -11.65 14.13 9.94
N THR A 262 -11.27 14.74 11.05
CA THR A 262 -10.47 15.99 11.08
C THR A 262 -9.05 15.75 11.62
N PHE A 263 -8.70 14.50 11.87
CA PHE A 263 -7.41 14.11 12.42
C PHE A 263 -6.68 13.13 11.50
N SER A 264 -5.35 13.13 11.57
CA SER A 264 -4.48 12.09 11.06
C SER A 264 -3.18 12.08 11.85
N ALA A 265 -2.61 10.92 12.11
CA ALA A 265 -1.31 10.80 12.80
C ALA A 265 -0.12 11.20 11.91
N GLY A 266 -0.36 11.48 10.63
CA GLY A 266 0.63 11.98 9.68
C GLY A 266 -0.02 12.59 8.43
N GLY A 267 0.77 13.33 7.66
CA GLY A 267 0.33 14.04 6.46
C GLY A 267 -0.51 15.28 6.74
N THR A 268 -0.75 16.06 5.69
CA THR A 268 -1.48 17.34 5.74
C THR A 268 -2.91 17.15 5.26
N GLY A 269 -3.87 17.52 6.11
CA GLY A 269 -5.29 17.52 5.75
C GLY A 269 -5.63 18.74 4.91
N GLU A 270 -6.26 18.53 3.76
CA GLU A 270 -6.71 19.60 2.86
C GLU A 270 -8.16 19.29 2.41
N PRO A 271 -9.02 20.30 2.20
CA PRO A 271 -10.34 20.07 1.65
C PRO A 271 -10.26 19.64 0.18
N THR A 272 -11.29 18.95 -0.32
CA THR A 272 -11.33 18.43 -1.70
C THR A 272 -10.95 19.49 -2.72
N GLU A 273 -11.52 20.69 -2.62
CA GLU A 273 -11.25 21.78 -3.55
C GLU A 273 -9.75 22.15 -3.67
N ARG A 274 -8.95 21.92 -2.62
CA ARG A 274 -7.50 22.13 -2.61
C ARG A 274 -6.76 20.93 -3.19
N LEU A 275 -7.19 19.71 -2.88
CA LEU A 275 -6.61 18.48 -3.43
C LEU A 275 -6.90 18.26 -4.92
N LEU A 276 -7.85 18.98 -5.50
CA LEU A 276 -8.05 18.98 -6.95
C LEU A 276 -7.14 19.98 -7.70
N LEU A 277 -6.25 20.67 -6.99
CA LEU A 277 -5.35 21.67 -7.58
C LEU A 277 -3.90 21.15 -7.63
N PRO A 278 -3.23 21.17 -8.81
CA PRO A 278 -1.83 20.74 -8.93
C PRO A 278 -0.88 21.50 -7.98
N GLY A 279 -1.18 22.77 -7.71
CA GLY A 279 -0.36 23.64 -6.86
C GLY A 279 -0.18 23.14 -5.43
N THR A 280 -1.14 22.36 -4.91
CA THR A 280 -1.07 21.75 -3.58
C THR A 280 0.10 20.77 -3.49
N TYR A 281 0.31 19.99 -4.56
CA TYR A 281 1.30 18.93 -4.62
C TYR A 281 2.67 19.43 -5.09
N THR A 282 2.71 20.29 -6.11
CA THR A 282 3.98 20.84 -6.62
C THR A 282 4.71 21.68 -5.58
N ALA A 283 3.98 22.34 -4.67
CA ALA A 283 4.57 23.08 -3.55
C ALA A 283 5.30 22.17 -2.55
N SER A 284 4.96 20.88 -2.52
CA SER A 284 5.59 19.85 -1.69
C SER A 284 6.55 18.95 -2.48
N GLY A 285 6.86 19.28 -3.73
CA GLY A 285 7.90 18.62 -4.53
C GLY A 285 7.42 17.52 -5.48
N TRP A 286 6.12 17.23 -5.57
CA TRP A 286 5.62 16.13 -6.41
C TRP A 286 5.98 16.32 -7.89
N ASP A 287 6.46 15.24 -8.51
CA ASP A 287 6.86 15.24 -9.91
C ASP A 287 5.67 14.93 -10.86
N PHE A 288 5.10 15.99 -11.44
CA PHE A 288 4.08 15.88 -12.50
C PHE A 288 4.66 15.71 -13.91
N THR A 289 5.99 15.65 -14.06
CA THR A 289 6.65 15.36 -15.33
C THR A 289 6.74 13.85 -15.55
N ALA A 290 7.20 13.08 -14.55
CA ALA A 290 7.37 11.64 -14.69
C ALA A 290 6.30 10.79 -13.98
N ILE A 291 5.86 11.17 -12.78
CA ILE A 291 5.11 10.27 -11.90
C ILE A 291 3.60 10.54 -11.94
N TRP A 292 3.22 11.79 -11.66
CA TRP A 292 1.83 12.16 -11.45
C TRP A 292 1.24 12.89 -12.64
N ASP A 293 -0.06 12.70 -12.86
CA ASP A 293 -0.89 13.50 -13.75
C ASP A 293 -2.08 14.06 -12.95
N ILE A 294 -2.49 15.30 -13.22
CA ILE A 294 -3.68 15.89 -12.62
C ILE A 294 -4.30 16.91 -13.57
N ALA A 295 -5.59 16.73 -13.85
CA ALA A 295 -6.39 17.75 -14.51
C ALA A 295 -7.02 18.67 -13.45
N ARG A 296 -6.60 19.95 -13.44
CA ARG A 296 -7.07 20.96 -12.47
C ARG A 296 -8.59 20.93 -12.32
N GLY A 297 -9.07 20.67 -11.10
CA GLY A 297 -10.49 20.69 -10.74
C GLY A 297 -11.32 19.53 -11.31
N LYS A 298 -10.69 18.50 -11.90
CA LYS A 298 -11.39 17.36 -12.52
C LYS A 298 -11.26 16.05 -11.76
N GLY A 299 -10.26 15.93 -10.89
CA GLY A 299 -10.00 14.73 -10.09
C GLY A 299 -8.70 14.87 -9.30
N TYR A 300 -8.47 13.93 -8.39
CA TYR A 300 -7.20 13.80 -7.68
C TYR A 300 -6.05 13.46 -8.64
N PRO A 301 -4.78 13.62 -8.20
CA PRO A 301 -3.64 13.10 -8.95
C PRO A 301 -3.81 11.61 -9.29
N ARG A 302 -3.33 11.20 -10.44
CA ARG A 302 -3.28 9.80 -10.88
C ARG A 302 -1.87 9.46 -11.35
N LEU A 303 -1.50 8.19 -11.25
CA LEU A 303 -0.16 7.71 -11.60
C LEU A 303 0.00 7.49 -13.09
N LYS A 304 0.88 8.23 -13.76
CA LYS A 304 1.11 8.11 -15.21
C LYS A 304 1.46 6.69 -15.66
N SER A 305 2.24 5.96 -14.85
CA SER A 305 2.65 4.58 -15.16
C SER A 305 1.47 3.62 -15.34
N LEU A 306 0.32 3.96 -14.76
CA LEU A 306 -0.89 3.14 -14.81
C LEU A 306 -1.79 3.50 -15.99
N TRP A 307 -1.61 4.62 -16.67
CA TRP A 307 -2.45 5.01 -17.82
C TRP A 307 -1.64 4.96 -19.11
N LYS A 308 -1.65 3.79 -19.76
CA LYS A 308 -1.17 3.57 -21.12
C LYS A 308 -2.34 3.40 -22.07
#